data_AF-A0A396JLG5-F1
#
_entry.id   AF-A0A396JLG5-F1
#
_cell.length_a   1.000
_cell.length_b   1.000
_cell.length_c   1.000
_cell.angle_alpha   90.00
_cell.angle_beta   90.00
_cell.angle_gamma   90.00
#
_symmetry.space_group_name_H-M   'P 1'
#
loop_
_entity.id
_entity.type
_entity.pdbx_description
1 polymer ?
#
loop_
_entity_poly.entity_id
_entity_poly.type
_entity_poly.pdbx_seq_one_letter_code
_entity_poly.pdbx_strand_id
1 'polypeptide(L)'
;MKSHLEKHAPGGLEDERGKGLNKGKLYISKSSPNCVLKAYSQQFKNDFSQFLESRSQEMVHGGRMVLSFMGRESMDPTSPNCCYQWELLAQALMTLVLEVLQLFSTYIRVTSLLPYRTRYYKILKKIKKKITKRAKSRLKVVVSFLVL
;
A
#
# COMPACT_ATOMS: atom_id res chain seq x y z
N MET A 1 -22.88 -12.77 -4.64
CA MET A 1 -23.43 -11.42 -4.91
C MET A 1 -22.29 -10.42 -4.72
N LYS A 2 -21.73 -9.84 -5.80
CA LYS A 2 -20.69 -8.81 -5.66
C LYS A 2 -21.38 -7.52 -5.22
N SER A 3 -21.07 -7.03 -4.03
CA SER A 3 -21.49 -5.70 -3.59
C SER A 3 -20.85 -4.66 -4.51
N HIS A 4 -21.64 -4.06 -5.40
CA HIS A 4 -21.18 -3.00 -6.31
C HIS A 4 -20.82 -1.68 -5.60
N LEU A 5 -21.01 -1.60 -4.28
CA LEU A 5 -20.86 -0.36 -3.50
C LEU A 5 -19.43 0.06 -3.16
N GLU A 6 -18.41 -0.80 -3.33
CA GLU A 6 -17.03 -0.47 -2.95
C GLU A 6 -16.08 -0.64 -4.13
N LYS A 7 -16.26 0.15 -5.19
CA LYS A 7 -15.35 0.03 -6.33
C LYS A 7 -14.01 0.71 -6.11
N HIS A 8 -13.89 1.75 -5.26
CA HIS A 8 -12.62 2.47 -5.04
C HIS A 8 -12.53 3.10 -3.65
N ALA A 9 -11.34 3.53 -3.22
CA ALA A 9 -11.19 4.44 -2.07
C ALA A 9 -11.75 5.84 -2.44
N PRO A 10 -12.20 6.65 -1.46
CA PRO A 10 -12.73 7.98 -1.76
C PRO A 10 -11.69 8.84 -2.47
N GLY A 11 -12.13 9.51 -3.54
CA GLY A 11 -11.36 10.62 -4.10
C GLY A 11 -11.20 11.73 -3.06
N GLY A 12 -10.08 12.47 -3.13
CA GLY A 12 -9.83 13.58 -2.20
C GLY A 12 -9.31 13.15 -0.82
N LEU A 13 -8.75 11.94 -0.71
CA LEU A 13 -8.00 11.50 0.48
C LEU A 13 -6.51 11.85 0.42
N GLU A 14 -6.06 12.51 -0.64
CA GLU A 14 -4.68 12.95 -0.85
C GLU A 14 -4.63 14.46 -1.06
N ASP A 15 -3.54 15.10 -0.63
CA ASP A 15 -3.25 16.49 -0.98
C ASP A 15 -2.73 16.61 -2.43
N GLU A 16 -2.50 17.83 -2.90
CA GLU A 16 -2.01 18.11 -4.26
C GLU A 16 -0.64 17.48 -4.57
N ARG A 17 0.09 17.02 -3.55
CA ARG A 17 1.39 16.35 -3.69
C ARG A 17 1.26 14.82 -3.59
N GLY A 18 0.05 14.28 -3.56
CA GLY A 18 -0.22 12.85 -3.41
C GLY A 18 0.01 12.35 -1.98
N LYS A 19 0.07 13.24 -0.98
CA LYS A 19 0.24 12.83 0.42
C LYS A 19 -1.12 12.53 1.04
N GLY A 20 -1.26 11.33 1.57
CA GLY A 20 -2.47 10.91 2.30
C GLY A 20 -2.84 11.88 3.43
N LEU A 21 -4.09 12.34 3.42
CA LEU A 21 -4.68 13.23 4.40
C LEU A 21 -5.03 12.50 5.70
N ASN A 22 -5.36 11.21 5.62
CA ASN A 22 -5.73 10.37 6.77
C ASN A 22 -4.53 9.61 7.35
N LYS A 23 -3.56 10.34 7.89
CA LYS A 23 -2.26 9.79 8.29
C LYS A 23 -2.39 8.67 9.33
N GLY A 24 -1.77 7.52 9.03
CA GLY A 24 -1.70 6.38 9.96
C GLY A 24 -3.04 5.71 10.25
N LYS A 25 -4.07 6.00 9.44
CA LYS A 25 -5.43 5.49 9.61
C LYS A 25 -5.90 4.87 8.30
N LEU A 26 -6.48 3.67 8.37
CA LEU A 26 -7.07 2.98 7.21
C LEU A 26 -8.49 3.45 6.90
N TYR A 27 -9.17 4.04 7.88
CA TYR A 27 -10.56 4.47 7.79
C TYR A 27 -10.79 5.73 8.63
N ILE A 28 -12.02 6.24 8.66
CA ILE A 28 -12.42 7.35 9.54
C ILE A 28 -12.07 7.00 10.99
N SER A 29 -11.50 7.97 11.70
CA SER A 29 -11.14 7.87 13.11
C SER A 29 -11.23 9.24 13.78
N LYS A 30 -11.07 9.31 15.10
CA LYS A 30 -11.06 10.57 15.86
C LYS A 30 -9.99 11.56 15.41
N SER A 31 -8.87 11.09 14.86
CA SER A 31 -7.80 11.95 14.36
C SER A 31 -7.97 12.33 12.89
N SER A 32 -9.02 11.85 12.22
CA SER A 32 -9.25 12.12 10.80
C SER A 32 -9.74 13.57 10.62
N PRO A 33 -9.17 14.34 9.69
CA PRO A 33 -9.63 15.69 9.41
C PRO A 33 -11.02 15.68 8.76
N ASN A 34 -11.78 16.76 8.92
CA ASN A 34 -13.15 16.88 8.39
C ASN A 34 -13.26 16.64 6.88
N CYS A 35 -12.23 16.96 6.09
CA CYS A 35 -12.22 16.69 4.66
C CYS A 35 -12.30 15.18 4.34
N VAL A 36 -11.65 14.32 5.16
CA VAL A 36 -11.71 12.86 5.01
C VAL A 36 -13.12 12.35 5.27
N LEU A 37 -13.78 12.83 6.34
CA LEU A 37 -15.17 12.46 6.65
C LEU A 37 -16.11 12.84 5.50
N LYS A 38 -15.93 14.04 4.95
CA LYS A 38 -16.71 14.52 3.79
C LYS A 38 -16.45 13.67 2.55
N ALA A 39 -15.20 13.31 2.26
CA ALA A 39 -14.84 12.49 1.12
C ALA A 39 -15.53 11.11 1.16
N TYR A 40 -15.43 10.41 2.29
CA TYR A 40 -16.13 9.12 2.49
C TYR A 40 -17.65 9.27 2.38
N SER A 41 -18.23 10.30 3.00
CA SER A 41 -19.68 10.52 2.92
C SER A 41 -20.15 10.81 1.49
N GLN A 42 -19.40 11.62 0.75
CA GLN A 42 -19.74 11.97 -0.63
C GLN A 42 -19.60 10.77 -1.56
N GLN A 43 -18.54 9.98 -1.39
CA GLN A 43 -18.36 8.77 -2.17
C GLN A 43 -19.53 7.81 -1.93
N PHE A 44 -19.86 7.50 -0.67
CA PHE A 44 -20.96 6.59 -0.36
C PHE A 44 -22.28 7.06 -0.99
N LYS A 45 -22.57 8.37 -0.91
CA LYS A 45 -23.77 8.95 -1.55
C LYS A 45 -23.77 8.72 -3.05
N ASN A 46 -22.66 9.03 -3.73
CA ASN A 46 -22.55 8.89 -5.19
C ASN A 46 -22.68 7.43 -5.62
N ASP A 47 -21.94 6.53 -4.96
CA ASP A 47 -21.90 5.10 -5.29
C ASP A 47 -23.26 4.45 -5.01
N PHE A 48 -23.92 4.83 -3.91
CA PHE A 48 -25.24 4.32 -3.58
C PHE A 48 -26.32 4.83 -4.53
N SER A 49 -26.28 6.12 -4.92
CA SER A 49 -27.18 6.67 -5.93
C SER A 49 -27.02 5.97 -7.28
N GLN A 50 -25.79 5.76 -7.76
CA GLN A 50 -25.54 5.02 -9.00
C GLN A 50 -26.00 3.56 -8.89
N PHE A 51 -25.80 2.92 -7.74
CA PHE A 51 -26.29 1.57 -7.50
C PHE A 51 -27.81 1.51 -7.66
N LEU A 52 -28.55 2.44 -7.02
CA LEU A 52 -30.01 2.48 -7.09
C LEU A 52 -30.50 2.78 -8.51
N GLU A 53 -29.88 3.72 -9.22
CA GLU A 53 -30.22 4.04 -10.61
C GLU A 53 -29.99 2.83 -11.53
N SER A 54 -28.85 2.15 -11.39
CA SER A 54 -28.57 0.95 -12.18
C SER A 54 -29.57 -0.16 -11.90
N ARG A 55 -29.97 -0.35 -10.64
CA ARG A 55 -30.94 -1.39 -10.29
C ARG A 55 -32.37 -1.03 -10.67
N SER A 56 -32.74 0.26 -10.66
CA SER A 56 -34.11 0.65 -11.02
C SER A 56 -34.43 0.32 -12.47
N GLN A 57 -33.45 0.35 -13.37
CA GLN A 57 -33.62 -0.04 -14.78
C GLN A 57 -33.82 -1.55 -14.98
N GLU A 58 -33.32 -2.36 -14.04
CA GLU A 58 -33.44 -3.83 -14.08
C GLU A 58 -34.71 -4.33 -13.38
N MET A 59 -35.41 -3.47 -12.64
CA MET A 59 -36.57 -3.85 -11.86
C MET A 59 -37.86 -3.91 -12.69
N VAL A 60 -38.59 -5.02 -12.56
CA VAL A 60 -39.94 -5.15 -13.11
C VAL A 60 -40.95 -4.31 -12.32
N HIS A 61 -42.06 -3.94 -12.98
CA HIS A 61 -43.15 -3.23 -12.32
C HIS A 61 -43.67 -4.02 -11.11
N GLY A 62 -43.80 -3.35 -9.96
CA GLY A 62 -44.20 -3.97 -8.70
C GLY A 62 -43.12 -4.83 -8.02
N GLY A 63 -41.92 -4.93 -8.60
CA GLY A 63 -40.78 -5.60 -7.98
C GLY A 63 -40.35 -4.93 -6.66
N ARG A 64 -39.70 -5.69 -5.78
CA ARG A 64 -39.15 -5.18 -4.51
C ARG A 64 -37.68 -5.55 -4.38
N MET A 65 -36.93 -4.65 -3.75
CA MET A 65 -35.52 -4.87 -3.42
C MET A 65 -35.36 -4.91 -1.91
N VAL A 66 -34.61 -5.89 -1.42
CA VAL A 66 -34.18 -5.96 -0.02
C VAL A 66 -32.67 -5.72 0.00
N LEU A 67 -32.25 -4.72 0.76
CA LEU A 67 -30.84 -4.36 0.92
C LEU A 67 -30.44 -4.54 2.38
N SER A 68 -29.24 -5.06 2.60
CA SER A 68 -28.66 -5.24 3.93
C SER A 68 -27.25 -4.68 3.93
N PHE A 69 -26.99 -3.76 4.85
CA PHE A 69 -25.72 -3.06 4.98
C PHE A 69 -25.21 -3.15 6.41
N MET A 70 -23.90 -3.15 6.56
CA MET A 70 -23.28 -2.89 7.85
C MET A 70 -23.41 -1.39 8.14
N GLY A 71 -24.36 -1.06 9.01
CA GLY A 71 -24.60 0.31 9.46
C GLY A 71 -23.77 0.67 10.69
N ARG A 72 -24.10 1.81 11.27
CA ARG A 72 -23.59 2.25 12.58
C ARG A 72 -24.73 2.79 13.42
N GLU A 73 -24.66 2.61 14.73
CA GLU A 73 -25.66 3.13 15.67
C GLU A 73 -25.44 4.61 15.99
N SER A 74 -24.18 5.05 16.04
CA SER A 74 -23.82 6.42 16.37
C SER A 74 -23.90 7.35 15.16
N MET A 75 -24.46 8.54 15.37
CA MET A 75 -24.39 9.62 14.38
C MET A 75 -22.97 10.17 14.20
N ASP A 76 -22.09 10.01 15.20
CA ASP A 76 -20.67 10.34 15.07
C ASP A 76 -19.90 9.18 14.41
N PRO A 77 -19.39 9.39 13.17
CA PRO A 77 -18.64 8.35 12.44
C PRO A 77 -17.25 8.08 13.03
N THR A 78 -16.79 8.87 14.01
CA THR A 78 -15.52 8.67 14.71
C THR A 78 -15.66 7.92 16.03
N SER A 79 -16.89 7.54 16.39
CA SER A 79 -17.16 6.81 17.63
C SER A 79 -16.44 5.45 17.65
N PRO A 80 -15.92 5.00 18.80
CA PRO A 80 -15.04 3.82 18.88
C PRO A 80 -15.64 2.56 18.26
N ASN A 81 -16.93 2.33 18.46
CA ASN A 81 -17.64 1.14 17.99
C ASN A 81 -17.77 1.10 16.45
N CYS A 82 -17.67 2.24 15.76
CA CYS A 82 -17.78 2.30 14.30
C CYS A 82 -16.46 1.97 13.58
N CYS A 83 -15.33 2.15 14.26
CA CYS A 83 -14.01 2.16 13.62
C CYS A 83 -13.06 1.10 14.18
N TYR A 84 -13.46 0.40 15.25
CA TYR A 84 -12.59 -0.47 16.03
C TYR A 84 -11.85 -1.53 15.19
N GLN A 85 -12.57 -2.22 14.28
CA GLN A 85 -11.98 -3.26 13.43
C GLN A 85 -10.89 -2.70 12.51
N TRP A 86 -11.15 -1.52 11.92
CA TRP A 86 -10.19 -0.84 11.04
C TRP A 86 -9.00 -0.26 11.81
N GLU A 87 -9.22 0.18 13.05
CA GLU A 87 -8.14 0.68 13.91
C GLU A 87 -7.21 -0.44 14.34
N LEU A 88 -7.76 -1.60 14.74
CA LEU A 88 -6.96 -2.80 15.04
C LEU A 88 -6.17 -3.26 13.83
N LEU A 89 -6.78 -3.27 12.64
CA LEU A 89 -6.09 -3.63 11.41
C LEU A 89 -4.95 -2.65 11.09
N ALA A 90 -5.19 -1.34 11.25
CA ALA A 90 -4.17 -0.31 11.05
C ALA A 90 -2.98 -0.52 11.98
N GLN A 91 -3.25 -0.82 13.26
CA GLN A 91 -2.22 -1.10 14.25
C GLN A 91 -1.42 -2.36 13.89
N ALA A 92 -2.09 -3.44 13.51
CA ALA A 92 -1.43 -4.69 13.11
C ALA A 92 -0.50 -4.46 11.90
N LEU A 93 -0.98 -3.76 10.87
CA LEU A 93 -0.16 -3.44 9.70
C LEU A 93 1.03 -2.55 10.05
N MET A 94 0.84 -1.54 10.91
CA MET A 94 1.94 -0.69 11.35
C MET A 94 3.00 -1.48 12.12
N THR A 95 2.59 -2.39 12.99
CA THR A 95 3.51 -3.30 13.71
C THR A 95 4.31 -4.15 12.73
N LEU A 96 3.66 -4.79 11.76
CA LEU A 96 4.33 -5.61 10.75
C LEU A 96 5.34 -4.80 9.91
N VAL A 97 4.98 -3.57 9.52
CA VAL A 97 5.89 -2.68 8.78
C VAL A 97 7.12 -2.34 9.62
N LEU A 98 6.95 -2.04 10.91
CA LEU A 98 8.07 -1.72 11.80
C LEU A 98 9.01 -2.91 11.98
N GLU A 99 8.47 -4.11 12.16
CA GLU A 99 9.27 -5.34 12.26
C GLU A 99 10.09 -5.58 11.00
N VAL A 100 9.47 -5.45 9.82
CA VAL A 100 10.16 -5.62 8.53
C VAL A 100 11.27 -4.59 8.36
N LEU A 101 11.03 -3.32 8.71
CA LEU A 101 12.04 -2.27 8.63
C LEU A 101 13.22 -2.54 9.58
N GLN A 102 12.94 -3.05 10.79
CA GLN A 102 13.98 -3.41 11.74
C GLN A 102 14.81 -4.60 11.27
N LEU A 103 14.17 -5.63 10.72
CA LEU A 103 14.85 -6.76 10.09
C LEU A 103 15.71 -6.30 8.91
N PHE A 104 15.19 -5.43 8.06
CA PHE A 104 15.92 -4.88 6.91
C PHE A 104 17.12 -4.05 7.35
N SER A 105 16.96 -3.18 8.36
CA SER A 105 18.06 -2.42 8.96
C SER A 105 19.14 -3.33 9.53
N THR A 106 18.73 -4.38 10.24
CA THR A 106 19.63 -5.39 10.81
C THR A 106 20.37 -6.14 9.70
N TYR A 107 19.67 -6.55 8.64
CA TYR A 107 20.27 -7.20 7.48
C TYR A 107 21.32 -6.33 6.79
N ILE A 108 21.03 -5.04 6.56
CA ILE A 108 21.99 -4.09 6.00
C ILE A 108 23.21 -3.96 6.91
N ARG A 109 23.01 -3.82 8.23
CA ARG A 109 24.12 -3.74 9.20
C ARG A 109 24.99 -4.98 9.14
N VAL A 110 24.40 -6.18 9.23
CA VAL A 110 25.14 -7.44 9.17
C VAL A 110 25.90 -7.58 7.85
N THR A 111 25.27 -7.28 6.71
CA THR A 111 25.95 -7.36 5.40
C THR A 111 27.03 -6.30 5.21
N SER A 112 26.89 -5.11 5.82
CA SER A 112 27.94 -4.09 5.83
C SER A 112 29.13 -4.46 6.72
N LEU A 113 28.88 -5.24 7.78
CA LEU A 113 29.89 -5.74 8.70
C LEU A 113 30.61 -6.99 8.19
N LEU A 114 30.06 -7.71 7.19
CA LEU A 114 30.75 -8.85 6.57
C LEU A 114 32.08 -8.38 5.93
N PRO A 115 33.25 -8.71 6.53
CA PRO A 115 34.56 -8.24 6.06
C PRO A 115 34.94 -8.82 4.68
N TYR A 116 34.19 -9.85 4.27
CA TYR A 116 34.39 -10.58 3.04
C TYR A 116 33.97 -9.79 1.81
N ARG A 117 33.02 -8.85 1.91
CA ARG A 117 32.58 -8.08 0.73
C ARG A 117 33.70 -7.17 0.20
N THR A 118 34.38 -6.43 1.07
CA THR A 118 35.51 -5.58 0.65
C THR A 118 36.73 -6.39 0.21
N ARG A 119 37.03 -7.53 0.88
CA ARG A 119 38.14 -8.41 0.50
C ARG A 119 37.87 -9.12 -0.83
N TYR A 120 36.66 -9.63 -1.04
CA TYR A 120 36.23 -10.30 -2.27
C TYR A 120 36.15 -9.34 -3.46
N TYR A 121 35.57 -8.13 -3.30
CA TYR A 121 35.59 -7.11 -4.37
C TYR A 121 37.02 -6.67 -4.73
N LYS A 122 37.93 -6.55 -3.74
CA LYS A 122 39.36 -6.26 -4.01
C LYS A 122 40.05 -7.41 -4.76
N ILE A 123 39.76 -8.67 -4.39
CA ILE A 123 40.28 -9.87 -5.07
C ILE A 123 39.74 -9.94 -6.50
N LEU A 124 38.43 -9.79 -6.71
CA LEU A 124 37.80 -9.77 -8.03
C LEU A 124 38.34 -8.62 -8.90
N LYS A 125 38.57 -7.43 -8.34
CA LYS A 125 39.18 -6.31 -9.08
C LYS A 125 40.62 -6.63 -9.49
N LYS A 126 41.41 -7.29 -8.64
CA LYS A 126 42.75 -7.79 -8.98
C LYS A 126 42.71 -8.88 -10.06
N ILE A 127 41.79 -9.84 -9.95
CA ILE A 127 41.60 -10.92 -10.92
C ILE A 127 41.16 -10.34 -12.27
N LYS A 128 40.15 -9.45 -12.29
CA LYS A 128 39.70 -8.74 -13.49
C LYS A 128 40.84 -7.95 -14.13
N LYS A 129 41.63 -7.19 -13.35
CA LYS A 129 42.79 -6.45 -13.88
C LYS A 129 43.85 -7.38 -14.48
N LYS A 130 44.13 -8.54 -13.86
CA LYS A 130 45.03 -9.57 -14.43
C LYS A 130 44.48 -10.17 -15.72
N ILE A 131 43.19 -10.55 -15.74
CA ILE A 131 42.53 -11.10 -16.93
C ILE A 131 42.51 -10.08 -18.06
N THR A 132 42.12 -8.82 -17.81
CA THR A 132 42.11 -7.76 -18.83
C THR A 132 43.52 -7.44 -19.35
N LYS A 133 44.55 -7.45 -18.49
CA LYS A 133 45.95 -7.26 -18.92
C LYS A 133 46.44 -8.42 -19.80
N ARG A 134 46.07 -9.67 -19.46
CA ARG A 134 46.46 -10.89 -20.19
C ARG A 134 45.64 -11.10 -21.48
N ALA A 135 44.38 -10.67 -21.50
CA ALA A 135 43.51 -10.67 -22.69
C ALA A 135 43.92 -9.58 -23.69
N LYS A 136 44.32 -8.38 -23.23
CA LYS A 136 44.91 -7.34 -24.08
C LYS A 136 46.17 -7.80 -24.83
N SER A 137 46.93 -8.76 -24.27
CA SER A 137 48.08 -9.34 -24.97
C SER A 137 47.73 -10.40 -26.00
N ARG A 138 46.50 -10.97 -26.05
CA ARG A 138 46.22 -12.14 -26.90
C ARG A 138 44.86 -12.27 -27.62
N LEU A 139 43.77 -11.54 -27.36
CA LEU A 139 42.61 -11.35 -28.28
C LEU A 139 41.41 -10.66 -27.55
N LYS A 140 40.53 -9.99 -28.32
CA LYS A 140 39.28 -9.33 -27.86
C LYS A 140 38.28 -10.36 -27.30
N VAL A 141 37.93 -10.27 -26.01
CA VAL A 141 36.80 -11.03 -25.42
C VAL A 141 35.96 -10.08 -24.55
N VAL A 142 34.66 -10.02 -24.86
CA VAL A 142 33.64 -9.34 -24.07
C VAL A 142 33.16 -10.28 -22.97
N VAL A 143 33.23 -9.85 -21.71
CA VAL A 143 32.66 -10.61 -20.58
C VAL A 143 31.69 -9.69 -19.83
N SER A 144 30.40 -9.98 -19.99
CA SER A 144 29.31 -9.35 -19.25
C SER A 144 29.12 -10.08 -17.92
N PHE A 145 28.96 -9.34 -16.82
CA PHE A 145 28.44 -9.89 -15.57
C PHE A 145 27.15 -9.16 -15.23
N LEU A 146 26.03 -9.91 -15.28
CA LEU A 146 24.75 -9.53 -14.70
C LEU A 146 24.91 -9.58 -13.17
N VAL A 147 24.41 -8.57 -12.47
CA VAL A 147 24.29 -8.58 -11.00
C VAL A 147 22.80 -8.71 -10.69
N LEU A 148 22.40 -9.81 -10.06
CA LEU A 148 21.21 -9.86 -9.21
C LEU A 148 21.62 -9.47 -7.78
#